data_AF-A0A0A0M345-F1
#
_entry.id   AF-A0A0A0M345-F1
#
_cell.length_a   1.000
_cell.length_b   1.000
_cell.length_c   1.000
_cell.angle_alpha   90.00
_cell.angle_beta   90.00
_cell.angle_gamma   90.00
#
_symmetry.space_group_name_H-M   'P 1'
#
loop_
_entity.id
_entity.type
_entity.pdbx_description
1 polymer ?
#
loop_
_entity_poly.entity_id
_entity_poly.type
_entity_poly.pdbx_seq_one_letter_code
_entity_poly.pdbx_strand_id
1 'polypeptide(L)'
;MNARVDAAAIEALVPHAGSMSLWDEVLDWSGERIVLRAWRHRDPAHPLRSNGRLHAVHLCEYGAQAMAVHGGLRASAGGGTA
;
A
#
# COMPACT_ATOMS: atom_id res chain seq x y z
N MET A 1 -18.62 7.16 -2.48
CA MET A 1 -17.27 7.19 -1.88
C MET A 1 -17.11 5.90 -1.12
N ASN A 2 -16.15 5.06 -1.52
CA ASN A 2 -15.86 3.84 -0.77
C ASN A 2 -15.26 4.20 0.60
N ALA A 3 -15.44 3.32 1.59
CA ALA A 3 -14.88 3.52 2.92
C ALA A 3 -13.36 3.69 2.85
N ARG A 4 -12.82 4.62 3.65
CA ARG A 4 -11.37 4.75 3.85
C ARG A 4 -10.82 3.46 4.45
N VAL A 5 -9.72 2.97 3.89
CA VAL A 5 -9.02 1.77 4.36
C VAL A 5 -7.70 2.23 4.98
N ASP A 6 -7.50 1.92 6.25
CA ASP A 6 -6.31 2.31 7.00
C ASP A 6 -5.16 1.27 6.86
N ALA A 7 -4.01 1.58 7.46
CA ALA A 7 -2.83 0.73 7.40
C ALA A 7 -3.08 -0.71 7.90
N ALA A 8 -3.89 -0.90 8.95
CA ALA A 8 -4.17 -2.23 9.48
C ALA A 8 -5.00 -3.06 8.50
N ALA A 9 -6.02 -2.43 7.89
CA ALA A 9 -6.80 -3.08 6.86
C ALA A 9 -5.99 -3.32 5.57
N ILE A 10 -5.03 -2.44 5.24
CA ILE A 10 -4.07 -2.66 4.14
C ILE A 10 -3.22 -3.90 4.39
N GLU A 11 -2.66 -4.07 5.59
CA GLU A 11 -1.84 -5.24 5.94
C GLU A 11 -2.62 -6.56 5.89
N ALA A 12 -3.95 -6.53 6.07
CA ALA A 12 -4.80 -7.71 5.91
C ALA A 12 -5.03 -8.11 4.43
N LEU A 13 -4.70 -7.22 3.47
CA LEU A 13 -4.94 -7.44 2.03
C LEU A 13 -3.70 -7.92 1.28
N VAL A 14 -2.51 -7.83 1.88
CA VAL A 14 -1.23 -8.12 1.23
C VAL A 14 -0.30 -8.87 2.18
N PRO A 15 0.71 -9.61 1.69
CA PRO A 15 1.64 -10.33 2.57
C PRO A 15 2.63 -9.42 3.33
N HIS A 16 2.70 -8.13 2.99
CA HIS A 16 3.59 -7.17 3.62
C HIS A 16 3.01 -6.71 4.96
N ALA A 17 3.86 -6.60 5.99
CA ALA A 17 3.47 -6.18 7.33
C ALA A 17 4.48 -5.19 7.92
N GLY A 18 4.04 -4.46 8.94
CA GLY A 18 4.88 -3.53 9.68
C GLY A 18 5.50 -2.45 8.78
N SER A 19 6.81 -2.22 8.93
CA SER A 19 7.49 -1.16 8.17
C SER A 19 7.51 -1.41 6.66
N MET A 20 7.39 -2.66 6.22
CA MET A 20 7.40 -3.03 4.80
C MET A 20 6.02 -2.93 4.14
N SER A 21 4.94 -2.75 4.91
CA SER A 21 3.66 -2.29 4.36
C SER A 21 3.74 -0.79 4.12
N LEU A 22 3.96 -0.36 2.87
CA LEU A 22 4.43 1.00 2.56
C LEU A 22 3.32 2.05 2.47
N TRP A 23 2.07 1.62 2.35
CA TRP A 23 0.91 2.50 2.23
C TRP A 23 0.25 2.75 3.58
N ASP A 24 -0.16 4.00 3.81
CA ASP A 24 -0.78 4.40 5.07
C ASP A 24 -2.31 4.45 5.01
N GLU A 25 -2.86 4.78 3.83
CA GLU A 25 -4.30 4.98 3.63
C GLU A 25 -4.68 4.75 2.16
N VAL A 26 -5.79 4.04 1.93
CA VAL A 26 -6.54 4.07 0.66
C VAL A 26 -7.57 5.19 0.74
N LEU A 27 -7.42 6.20 -0.11
CA LEU A 27 -8.30 7.36 -0.17
C LEU A 27 -9.56 7.09 -1.00
N ASP A 28 -9.40 6.33 -2.09
CA ASP A 28 -10.47 5.95 -3.01
C ASP A 28 -10.02 4.76 -3.85
N TRP A 29 -10.97 3.94 -4.30
CA TRP A 29 -10.69 2.83 -5.22
C TRP A 29 -11.93 2.40 -5.99
N SER A 30 -11.73 1.86 -7.19
CA SER A 30 -12.75 1.25 -8.04
C SER A 30 -12.21 0.00 -8.71
N GLY A 31 -12.93 -0.63 -9.64
CA GLY A 31 -12.37 -1.71 -10.45
C GLY A 31 -11.14 -1.29 -11.27
N GLU A 32 -11.06 -0.02 -11.69
CA GLU A 32 -10.04 0.43 -12.66
C GLU A 32 -8.87 1.19 -12.03
N ARG A 33 -9.06 1.73 -10.83
CA ARG A 33 -8.06 2.60 -10.20
C ARG A 33 -8.02 2.46 -8.70
N ILE A 34 -6.88 2.85 -8.13
CA ILE A 34 -6.69 3.02 -6.69
C ILE A 34 -5.98 4.35 -6.42
N VAL A 35 -6.36 5.03 -5.35
CA VAL A 35 -5.71 6.25 -4.86
C VAL A 35 -5.25 5.98 -3.44
N LEU A 36 -3.93 6.00 -3.24
CA LEU A 36 -3.29 5.72 -1.96
C LEU A 36 -2.48 6.93 -1.49
N ARG A 37 -2.18 6.94 -0.19
CA ARG A 37 -1.31 7.95 0.43
C ARG A 37 -0.24 7.27 1.28
N ALA A 38 0.97 7.82 1.21
CA ALA A 38 2.07 7.45 2.09
C ALA A 38 2.78 8.70 2.63
N TRP A 39 2.99 8.77 3.94
CA TRP A 39 3.76 9.83 4.61
C TRP A 39 5.04 9.33 5.27
N ARG A 40 5.18 8.01 5.45
CA ARG A 40 6.38 7.35 6.03
C ARG A 40 7.62 7.38 5.15
N HIS A 41 7.53 7.79 3.88
CA HIS A 41 8.70 7.93 2.99
C HIS A 41 9.79 8.87 3.54
N ARG A 42 9.43 9.77 4.46
CA ARG A 42 10.36 10.70 5.14
C ARG A 42 11.01 10.11 6.39
N ASP A 43 10.53 8.98 6.90
CA ASP A 43 11.01 8.35 8.12
C ASP A 43 12.48 7.88 7.94
N PRO A 44 13.43 8.32 8.79
CA PRO A 44 14.80 7.80 8.78
C PRO A 44 14.90 6.28 8.93
N ALA A 45 13.92 5.64 9.58
CA ALA A 45 13.84 4.19 9.77
C ALA A 45 13.10 3.45 8.64
N HIS A 46 12.75 4.14 7.54
CA HIS A 46 12.07 3.54 6.40
C HIS A 46 12.88 2.36 5.82
N PRO A 47 12.29 1.17 5.63
CA PRO A 47 13.07 -0.06 5.42
C PRO A 47 13.79 -0.11 4.07
N LEU A 48 13.32 0.66 3.09
CA LEU A 48 13.97 0.78 1.78
C LEU A 48 15.05 1.87 1.72
N ARG A 49 15.39 2.51 2.84
CA ARG A 49 16.50 3.47 2.83
C ARG A 49 17.83 2.75 2.73
N SER A 50 18.71 3.30 1.89
CA SER A 50 20.11 2.92 1.81
C SER A 50 20.94 4.19 1.80
N ASN A 51 22.05 4.19 2.55
CA ASN A 51 22.92 5.36 2.73
C ASN A 51 22.14 6.63 3.15
N GLY A 52 21.16 6.47 4.04
CA GLY A 52 20.33 7.55 4.56
C GLY A 52 19.32 8.14 3.56
N ARG A 53 19.18 7.57 2.36
CA ARG A 53 18.31 8.09 1.29
C ARG A 53 17.29 7.05 0.85
N LEU A 54 16.11 7.51 0.43
CA LEU A 54 15.14 6.68 -0.28
C LEU A 54 15.31 6.94 -1.78
N HIS A 55 15.79 5.94 -2.52
CA HIS A 55 16.02 6.05 -3.95
C HIS A 55 14.72 5.96 -4.74
N ALA A 56 14.60 6.72 -5.83
CA ALA A 56 13.40 6.72 -6.69
C ALA A 56 13.07 5.35 -7.30
N VAL A 57 14.07 4.46 -7.46
CA VAL A 57 13.86 3.08 -7.93
C VAL A 57 12.88 2.31 -7.05
N HIS A 58 12.78 2.65 -5.76
CA HIS A 58 11.83 2.02 -4.85
C HIS A 58 10.37 2.38 -5.14
N LEU A 59 10.09 3.36 -6.01
CA LEU A 59 8.73 3.57 -6.52
C LEU A 59 8.17 2.33 -7.23
N CYS A 60 9.04 1.44 -7.74
CA CYS A 60 8.62 0.14 -8.26
C CYS A 60 7.96 -0.72 -7.16
N GLU A 61 8.51 -0.75 -5.95
CA GLU A 61 7.95 -1.48 -4.81
C GLU A 61 6.63 -0.84 -4.34
N TYR A 62 6.58 0.48 -4.23
CA TYR A 62 5.33 1.19 -3.94
C TYR A 62 4.23 0.86 -4.96
N GLY A 63 4.57 0.87 -6.26
CA GLY A 63 3.65 0.50 -7.33
C GLY A 63 3.19 -0.96 -7.25
N ALA A 64 4.12 -1.89 -7.01
CA ALA A 64 3.81 -3.31 -6.84
C ALA A 64 2.86 -3.55 -5.66
N GLN A 65 3.13 -2.95 -4.50
CA GLN A 65 2.23 -3.03 -3.35
C GLN A 65 0.89 -2.35 -3.62
N ALA A 66 0.84 -1.22 -4.34
CA ALA A 66 -0.42 -0.58 -4.72
C ALA A 66 -1.29 -1.51 -5.56
N MET A 67 -0.69 -2.22 -6.52
CA MET A 67 -1.38 -3.24 -7.32
C MET A 67 -1.87 -4.40 -6.47
N ALA A 68 -1.07 -4.88 -5.52
CA ALA A 68 -1.46 -5.96 -4.61
C ALA A 68 -2.65 -5.55 -3.72
N VAL A 69 -2.61 -4.36 -3.12
CA VAL A 69 -3.73 -3.81 -2.32
C VAL A 69 -4.99 -3.68 -3.17
N HIS A 70 -4.88 -3.18 -4.39
CA HIS A 70 -6.01 -3.08 -5.32
C HIS A 70 -6.61 -4.44 -5.66
N GLY A 71 -5.76 -5.44 -5.92
CA GLY A 71 -6.17 -6.83 -6.11
C GLY A 71 -6.94 -7.39 -4.91
N GLY A 72 -6.42 -7.18 -3.70
CA GLY A 72 -7.08 -7.63 -2.47
C GLY A 72 -8.43 -6.96 -2.22
N LEU A 73 -8.54 -5.66 -2.47
CA LEU A 73 -9.82 -4.94 -2.37
C LEU A 73 -10.85 -5.47 -3.37
N ARG A 74 -10.43 -5.73 -4.61
CA ARG A 74 -11.29 -6.32 -5.66
C ARG A 74 -11.76 -7.73 -5.28
N ALA A 75 -10.87 -8.56 -4.73
CA ALA A 75 -11.19 -9.90 -4.25
C ALA A 75 -12.23 -9.82 -3.11
N SER A 76 -11.97 -9.00 -2.10
CA SER A 76 -12.86 -8.82 -0.94
C SER A 76 -14.26 -8.34 -1.34
N ALA A 77 -14.37 -7.37 -2.26
CA ALA A 77 -15.66 -6.90 -2.75
C ALA A 77 -16.41 -7.95 -3.60
N GLY A 78 -15.70 -8.87 -4.23
CA GLY A 78 -16.27 -10.03 -4.94
C GLY A 78 -16.62 -11.21 -4.03
N GLY A 79 -16.38 -11.13 -2.71
CA GLY A 79 -16.59 -12.22 -1.76
C GLY A 79 -15.46 -13.26 -1.70
N GLY A 80 -14.32 -12.99 -2.32
CA GLY A 80 -13.11 -13.81 -2.26
C GLY A 80 -12.06 -13.25 -1.28
N THR A 81 -11.09 -14.06 -0.90
CA THR A 81 -9.85 -13.61 -0.25
C THR A 81 -8.74 -13.44 -1.28
N ALA A 82 -7.86 -12.46 -1.06
CA ALA A 82 -6.66 -12.26 -1.85
C ALA A 82 -5.70 -13.46 -1.75
#